data_AF-A0A6M8B3S6-F1
#
_entry.id   AF-A0A6M8B3S6-F1
#
_cell.length_a   1.000
_cell.length_b   1.000
_cell.length_c   1.000
_cell.angle_alpha   90.00
_cell.angle_beta   90.00
_cell.angle_gamma   90.00
#
_symmetry.space_group_name_H-M   'P 1'
#
loop_
_entity.id
_entity.type
_entity.pdbx_description
1 polymer ?
#
loop_
_entity_poly.entity_id
_entity_poly.type
_entity_poly.pdbx_seq_one_letter_code
_entity_poly.pdbx_strand_id
1 'polypeptide(L)'
;MQNRSKSDVPLVEAEAQHLAYLKGSLALFALQDYLGEDVVNGALANLLKQYADVPPYPSATDLVAALRAVTPEKYQYLITDLFETVTLYDNRVTAATVSPRADGKFDVTLTINTAKVRSDEVGNETPASMNQEEIDVGVYNAEGKLIYLKKHPFSDGASSLTITVDQPPIRAGIDPLHKLIDKLPDDNWGAVSKAS
;
A
#
# COMPACT_ATOMS: atom_id res chain seq x y z
N MET A 1 -6.61 21.72 -6.67
CA MET A 1 -6.36 21.49 -5.23
C MET A 1 -7.68 21.67 -4.49
N GLN A 2 -8.43 20.59 -4.28
CA GLN A 2 -9.53 20.63 -3.31
C GLN A 2 -8.90 20.64 -1.92
N ASN A 3 -9.19 21.66 -1.12
CA ASN A 3 -8.87 21.67 0.31
C ASN A 3 -9.47 20.40 0.93
N ARG A 4 -8.63 19.46 1.40
CA ARG A 4 -9.10 18.44 2.35
C ARG A 4 -9.71 19.18 3.53
N SER A 5 -10.95 18.84 3.89
CA SER A 5 -11.60 19.39 5.07
C SER A 5 -10.79 19.03 6.31
N LYS A 6 -10.67 19.96 7.26
CA LYS A 6 -10.24 19.67 8.63
C LYS A 6 -10.87 18.36 9.13
N SER A 7 -10.02 17.39 9.46
CA SER A 7 -10.25 16.17 10.25
C SER A 7 -9.64 14.91 9.60
N ASP A 8 -8.43 14.99 9.05
CA ASP A 8 -7.65 13.78 8.84
C ASP A 8 -6.85 13.54 10.12
N VAL A 9 -7.29 12.55 10.91
CA VAL A 9 -6.63 12.08 12.14
C VAL A 9 -6.10 10.66 11.92
N PRO A 10 -5.11 10.20 12.69
CA PRO A 10 -4.74 8.79 12.73
C PRO A 10 -5.95 7.87 12.88
N LEU A 11 -5.93 6.70 12.23
CA LEU A 11 -7.06 5.76 12.29
C LEU A 11 -7.32 5.26 13.72
N VAL A 12 -6.28 5.14 14.55
CA VAL A 12 -6.41 4.78 15.98
C VAL A 12 -7.19 5.82 16.80
N GLU A 13 -7.28 7.06 16.30
CA GLU A 13 -8.00 8.19 16.94
C GLU A 13 -9.32 8.51 16.23
N ALA A 14 -9.67 7.81 15.14
CA ALA A 14 -10.80 8.15 14.30
C ALA A 14 -12.14 7.75 14.95
N GLU A 15 -12.89 8.75 15.45
CA GLU A 15 -14.25 8.55 15.98
C GLU A 15 -15.34 8.71 14.89
N ALA A 16 -15.04 9.42 13.79
CA ALA A 16 -16.00 9.67 12.72
C ALA A 16 -16.19 8.42 11.83
N GLN A 17 -17.43 7.92 11.77
CA GLN A 17 -17.77 6.65 11.09
C GLN A 17 -17.26 6.57 9.64
N HIS A 18 -17.43 7.61 8.83
CA HIS A 18 -17.05 7.56 7.41
C HIS A 18 -15.53 7.39 7.19
N LEU A 19 -14.70 7.97 8.06
CA LEU A 19 -13.25 7.79 8.05
C LEU A 19 -12.87 6.39 8.53
N ALA A 20 -13.44 5.96 9.65
CA ALA A 20 -13.19 4.64 10.23
C ALA A 20 -13.56 3.50 9.27
N TYR A 21 -14.68 3.59 8.55
CA TYR A 21 -15.11 2.54 7.63
C TYR A 21 -14.24 2.45 6.37
N LEU A 22 -13.95 3.57 5.70
CA LEU A 22 -13.18 3.54 4.45
C LEU A 22 -11.70 3.29 4.71
N LYS A 23 -11.10 4.02 5.65
CA LYS A 23 -9.66 3.86 5.96
C LYS A 23 -9.40 2.60 6.77
N GLY A 24 -10.29 2.24 7.70
CA GLY A 24 -10.13 1.04 8.51
C GLY A 24 -10.24 -0.26 7.72
N SER A 25 -11.19 -0.34 6.78
CA SER A 25 -11.28 -1.51 5.90
C SER A 25 -10.06 -1.65 4.98
N LEU A 26 -9.57 -0.54 4.42
CA LEU A 26 -8.36 -0.54 3.60
C LEU A 26 -7.12 -0.93 4.42
N ALA A 27 -6.97 -0.40 5.63
CA ALA A 27 -5.85 -0.71 6.53
C ALA A 27 -5.79 -2.19 6.89
N LEU A 28 -6.93 -2.78 7.28
CA LEU A 28 -6.99 -4.21 7.59
C LEU A 28 -6.78 -5.09 6.35
N PHE A 29 -7.32 -4.68 5.19
CA PHE A 29 -7.11 -5.38 3.93
C PHE A 29 -5.62 -5.38 3.51
N ALA A 30 -4.96 -4.23 3.58
CA ALA A 30 -3.54 -4.12 3.32
C ALA A 30 -2.74 -5.00 4.30
N LEU A 31 -2.97 -4.85 5.60
CA LEU A 31 -2.24 -5.62 6.62
C LEU A 31 -2.41 -7.14 6.44
N GLN A 32 -3.62 -7.62 6.13
CA GLN A 32 -3.88 -9.02 5.81
C GLN A 32 -3.09 -9.51 4.58
N ASP A 33 -2.96 -8.67 3.55
CA ASP A 33 -2.19 -9.03 2.35
C ASP A 33 -0.66 -9.08 2.62
N TYR A 34 -0.14 -8.29 3.55
CA TYR A 34 1.27 -8.35 3.96
C TYR A 34 1.57 -9.48 4.94
N LEU A 35 0.70 -9.71 5.91
CA LEU A 35 0.95 -10.66 7.02
C LEU A 35 0.35 -12.04 6.80
N GLY A 36 -0.64 -12.15 5.91
CA GLY A 36 -1.48 -13.32 5.76
C GLY A 36 -2.73 -13.24 6.65
N GLU A 37 -3.82 -13.82 6.12
CA GLU A 37 -5.13 -13.85 6.77
C GLU A 37 -5.09 -14.53 8.15
N ASP A 38 -4.42 -15.68 8.26
CA ASP A 38 -4.35 -16.42 9.51
C ASP A 38 -3.66 -15.64 10.63
N VAL A 39 -2.65 -14.82 10.31
CA VAL A 39 -1.93 -14.00 11.29
C VAL A 39 -2.82 -12.89 11.83
N VAL A 40 -3.49 -12.16 10.93
CA VAL A 40 -4.40 -11.06 11.32
C VAL A 40 -5.61 -11.62 12.06
N ASN A 41 -6.26 -12.65 11.55
CA ASN A 41 -7.42 -13.27 12.20
C ASN A 41 -7.05 -13.87 13.56
N GLY A 42 -5.85 -14.46 13.69
CA GLY A 42 -5.33 -14.95 14.96
C GLY A 42 -5.20 -13.85 16.01
N ALA A 43 -4.66 -12.69 15.63
CA ALA A 43 -4.54 -11.53 16.52
C ALA A 43 -5.93 -11.01 16.97
N LEU A 44 -6.87 -10.89 16.04
CA LEU A 44 -8.25 -10.47 16.34
C LEU A 44 -8.96 -11.46 17.28
N ALA A 45 -8.84 -12.76 17.01
CA ALA A 45 -9.43 -13.80 17.84
C ALA A 45 -8.84 -13.82 19.26
N ASN A 46 -7.53 -13.57 19.39
CA ASN A 46 -6.87 -13.49 20.70
C ASN A 46 -7.29 -12.24 21.48
N LEU A 47 -7.41 -11.09 20.81
CA LEU A 47 -7.94 -9.87 21.42
C LEU A 47 -9.36 -10.11 21.95
N LEU A 48 -10.24 -10.73 21.16
CA LEU A 48 -11.61 -11.04 21.59
C LEU A 48 -11.64 -11.96 22.82
N LYS A 49 -10.76 -12.98 22.86
CA LYS A 49 -10.63 -13.88 24.02
C LYS A 49 -10.12 -13.16 25.27
N GLN A 50 -9.19 -12.21 25.10
CA GLN A 50 -8.59 -11.47 26.21
C GLN A 50 -9.58 -10.55 26.91
N TYR A 51 -10.50 -9.94 26.15
CA TYR A 51 -11.49 -8.98 26.66
C TYR A 51 -12.91 -9.55 26.73
N ALA A 52 -13.05 -10.87 26.93
CA ALA A 52 -14.34 -11.56 26.94
C ALA A 52 -15.36 -10.89 27.87
N ASP A 53 -16.58 -10.63 27.37
CA ASP A 53 -17.89 -10.22 27.94
C ASP A 53 -17.99 -9.40 29.25
N VAL A 54 -16.90 -8.97 29.86
CA VAL A 54 -16.88 -8.16 31.08
C VAL A 54 -15.88 -7.00 30.95
N PRO A 55 -16.23 -5.80 31.45
CA PRO A 55 -15.35 -4.64 31.39
C PRO A 55 -13.95 -4.87 32.01
N PRO A 56 -12.92 -4.14 31.53
CA PRO A 56 -12.98 -3.14 30.47
C PRO A 56 -13.09 -3.76 29.07
N TYR A 57 -13.81 -3.11 28.15
CA TYR A 57 -13.84 -3.48 26.73
C TYR A 57 -12.57 -3.00 26.03
N PRO A 58 -12.13 -3.65 24.92
CA PRO A 58 -10.92 -3.25 24.22
C PRO A 58 -11.12 -1.90 23.52
N SER A 59 -10.06 -1.11 23.49
CA SER A 59 -9.95 0.13 22.72
C SER A 59 -9.27 -0.09 21.37
N ALA A 60 -9.29 0.93 20.50
CA ALA A 60 -8.52 0.91 19.25
C ALA A 60 -7.00 0.75 19.52
N THR A 61 -6.51 1.28 20.65
CA THR A 61 -5.09 1.12 21.05
C THR A 61 -4.75 -0.34 21.36
N ASP A 62 -5.67 -1.08 22.00
CA ASP A 62 -5.49 -2.49 22.29
C ASP A 62 -5.44 -3.33 21.00
N LEU A 63 -6.28 -2.99 20.02
CA LEU A 63 -6.24 -3.60 18.69
C LEU A 63 -4.90 -3.34 17.98
N VAL A 64 -4.45 -2.08 17.92
CA VAL A 64 -3.19 -1.72 17.27
C VAL A 64 -2.02 -2.42 17.97
N ALA A 65 -2.01 -2.50 19.30
CA ALA A 65 -0.99 -3.21 20.05
C ALA A 65 -0.99 -4.73 19.73
N ALA A 66 -2.16 -5.36 19.63
CA ALA A 66 -2.27 -6.78 19.27
C ALA A 66 -1.76 -7.05 17.84
N LEU A 67 -2.12 -6.21 16.87
CA LEU A 67 -1.63 -6.30 15.49
C LEU A 67 -0.11 -6.06 15.43
N ARG A 68 0.39 -5.07 16.17
CA ARG A 68 1.83 -4.77 16.27
C ARG A 68 2.63 -5.95 16.79
N ALA A 69 2.13 -6.65 17.80
CA ALA A 69 2.80 -7.79 18.42
C ALA A 69 3.00 -8.98 17.46
N VAL A 70 2.11 -9.16 16.49
CA VAL A 70 2.19 -10.25 15.49
C VAL A 70 2.86 -9.83 14.18
N THR A 71 3.19 -8.54 14.03
CA THR A 71 3.78 -8.00 12.81
C THR A 71 5.30 -8.25 12.81
N PRO A 72 5.88 -8.88 11.77
CA PRO A 72 7.33 -9.03 11.66
C PRO A 72 8.05 -7.68 11.59
N GLU A 73 9.29 -7.63 12.07
CA GLU A 73 10.10 -6.39 12.14
C GLU A 73 10.10 -5.62 10.81
N LYS A 74 10.27 -6.33 9.69
CA LYS A 74 10.29 -5.72 8.35
C LYS A 74 9.00 -4.98 7.96
N TYR A 75 7.88 -5.22 8.64
CA TYR A 75 6.57 -4.62 8.36
C TYR A 75 6.04 -3.75 9.50
N GLN A 76 6.83 -3.51 10.55
CA GLN A 76 6.41 -2.67 11.68
C GLN A 76 6.05 -1.24 11.25
N TYR A 77 6.63 -0.75 10.15
CA TYR A 77 6.28 0.53 9.54
C TYR A 77 4.82 0.60 9.10
N LEU A 78 4.24 -0.51 8.62
CA LEU A 78 2.84 -0.56 8.18
C LEU A 78 1.88 -0.29 9.34
N ILE A 79 2.19 -0.73 10.55
CA ILE A 79 1.35 -0.44 11.71
C ILE A 79 1.31 1.06 11.98
N THR A 80 2.47 1.72 11.95
CA THR A 80 2.54 3.16 12.16
C THR A 80 1.87 3.94 11.03
N ASP A 81 2.08 3.53 9.79
CA ASP A 81 1.58 4.25 8.62
C ASP A 81 0.07 4.05 8.40
N LEU A 82 -0.46 2.85 8.71
CA LEU A 82 -1.89 2.55 8.54
C LEU A 82 -2.75 3.00 9.72
N PHE A 83 -2.23 2.93 10.96
CA PHE A 83 -3.04 3.12 12.16
C PHE A 83 -2.68 4.37 12.97
N GLU A 84 -1.40 4.70 13.11
CA GLU A 84 -0.92 5.69 14.09
C GLU A 84 -0.63 7.07 13.48
N THR A 85 -0.61 7.18 12.15
CA THR A 85 -0.29 8.44 11.46
C THR A 85 -1.22 8.65 10.27
N VAL A 86 -1.36 9.90 9.82
CA VAL A 86 -1.96 10.22 8.52
C VAL A 86 -0.85 10.16 7.47
N THR A 87 -0.57 8.97 6.98
CA THR A 87 0.47 8.74 5.97
C THR A 87 -0.12 8.72 4.57
N LEU A 88 0.51 9.45 3.65
CA LEU A 88 0.14 9.51 2.24
C LEU A 88 1.35 9.18 1.37
N TYR A 89 1.12 8.30 0.40
CA TYR A 89 2.10 7.97 -0.62
C TYR A 89 1.94 8.88 -1.85
N ASP A 90 3.04 9.06 -2.57
CA ASP A 90 3.12 9.67 -3.89
C ASP A 90 3.92 8.69 -4.76
N ASN A 91 3.24 7.64 -5.22
CA ASN A 91 3.80 6.59 -6.05
C ASN A 91 3.39 6.81 -7.49
N ARG A 92 4.34 6.96 -8.41
CA ARG A 92 4.01 7.20 -9.82
C ARG A 92 4.91 6.44 -10.78
N VAL A 93 4.32 6.00 -11.89
CA VAL A 93 5.06 5.46 -13.03
C VAL A 93 5.41 6.60 -13.96
N THR A 94 6.70 6.88 -14.13
CA THR A 94 7.18 7.94 -15.03
C THR A 94 7.48 7.41 -16.43
N ALA A 95 7.77 6.12 -16.57
CA ALA A 95 7.91 5.44 -17.85
C ALA A 95 7.61 3.94 -17.72
N ALA A 96 7.07 3.35 -18.78
CA ALA A 96 6.94 1.90 -18.91
C ALA A 96 7.25 1.48 -20.36
N THR A 97 8.23 0.59 -20.52
CA THR A 97 8.66 0.09 -21.83
C THR A 97 8.63 -1.43 -21.89
N VAL A 98 8.50 -1.98 -23.10
CA VAL A 98 8.57 -3.42 -23.37
C VAL A 98 9.59 -3.73 -24.46
N SER A 99 10.34 -4.81 -24.23
CA SER A 99 11.23 -5.43 -25.19
C SER A 99 10.88 -6.92 -25.35
N PRO A 100 10.61 -7.42 -26.57
CA PRO A 100 10.45 -8.85 -26.78
C PRO A 100 11.79 -9.58 -26.59
N ARG A 101 11.72 -10.81 -26.10
CA ARG A 101 12.89 -11.66 -25.85
C ARG A 101 12.97 -12.79 -26.86
N ALA A 102 14.16 -13.37 -27.01
CA ALA A 102 14.39 -14.50 -27.92
C ALA A 102 13.64 -15.77 -27.50
N ASP A 103 13.30 -15.91 -26.22
CA ASP A 103 12.54 -17.03 -25.65
C ASP A 103 11.00 -16.86 -25.83
N GLY A 104 10.56 -15.82 -26.53
CA GLY A 104 9.13 -15.52 -26.75
C GLY A 104 8.46 -14.78 -25.60
N LYS A 105 9.19 -14.44 -24.54
CA LYS A 105 8.69 -13.64 -23.42
C LYS A 105 8.91 -12.14 -23.67
N PHE A 106 8.49 -11.32 -22.71
CA PHE A 106 8.60 -9.85 -22.78
C PHE A 106 9.25 -9.33 -21.51
N ASP A 107 10.27 -8.48 -21.64
CA ASP A 107 10.80 -7.70 -20.54
C ASP A 107 10.08 -6.35 -20.48
N VAL A 108 9.43 -6.08 -19.36
CA VAL A 108 8.74 -4.82 -19.05
C VAL A 108 9.59 -4.03 -18.08
N THR A 109 10.09 -2.88 -18.48
CA THR A 109 10.87 -1.99 -17.63
C THR A 109 10.02 -0.81 -17.21
N LEU A 110 9.87 -0.63 -15.89
CA LEU A 110 9.22 0.53 -15.29
C LEU A 110 10.28 1.48 -14.73
N THR A 111 10.07 2.77 -14.90
CA THR A 111 10.69 3.82 -14.08
C THR A 111 9.63 4.35 -13.14
N ILE A 112 9.90 4.28 -11.84
CA ILE A 112 8.94 4.55 -10.78
C ILE A 112 9.55 5.61 -9.87
N ASN A 113 8.75 6.58 -9.43
CA ASN A 113 9.10 7.47 -8.34
C ASN A 113 8.20 7.16 -7.15
N THR A 114 8.78 7.01 -5.96
CA THR A 114 8.05 6.78 -4.72
C THR A 114 8.46 7.83 -3.69
N ALA A 115 7.48 8.41 -3.03
CA ALA A 115 7.70 9.27 -1.88
C ALA A 115 6.57 9.07 -0.86
N LYS A 116 6.85 9.47 0.38
CA LYS A 116 5.89 9.40 1.47
C LYS A 116 5.87 10.69 2.27
N VAL A 117 4.68 11.10 2.70
CA VAL A 117 4.49 12.24 3.58
C VAL A 117 3.59 11.89 4.74
N ARG A 118 3.70 12.64 5.82
CA ARG A 118 2.77 12.61 6.95
C ARG A 118 2.07 13.94 7.07
N SER A 119 0.75 13.89 7.17
CA SER A 119 -0.09 15.06 7.45
C SER A 119 -0.31 15.20 8.95
N ASP A 120 -0.23 16.41 9.46
CA ASP A 120 -0.76 16.75 10.78
C ASP A 120 -2.29 16.98 10.75
N GLU A 121 -2.88 17.22 11.93
CA GLU A 121 -4.33 17.42 12.13
C GLU A 121 -4.91 18.63 11.37
N VAL A 122 -4.07 19.59 11.00
CA VAL A 122 -4.48 20.79 10.25
C VAL A 122 -4.13 20.71 8.77
N GLY A 123 -3.55 19.58 8.32
CA GLY A 123 -3.27 19.29 6.92
C GLY A 123 -1.86 19.65 6.45
N ASN A 124 -0.93 20.03 7.33
CA ASN A 124 0.45 20.28 6.92
C ASN A 124 1.16 18.96 6.66
N GLU A 125 1.77 18.84 5.50
CA GLU A 125 2.50 17.64 5.09
C GLU A 125 4.00 17.80 5.30
N THR A 126 4.61 16.79 5.91
CA THR A 126 6.07 16.69 6.08
C THR A 126 6.59 15.41 5.44
N PRO A 127 7.77 15.42 4.79
CA PRO A 127 8.35 14.20 4.22
C PRO A 127 8.56 13.12 5.30
N ALA A 128 8.24 11.88 4.97
CA ALA A 128 8.53 10.70 5.76
C ALA A 128 9.37 9.73 4.91
N SER A 129 10.37 9.12 5.51
CA SER A 129 11.28 8.27 4.75
C SER A 129 10.65 6.94 4.36
N MET A 130 10.95 6.49 3.14
CA MET A 130 10.72 5.12 2.68
C MET A 130 12.05 4.36 2.66
N ASN A 131 12.08 3.21 3.34
CA ASN A 131 13.27 2.36 3.41
C ASN A 131 12.91 0.89 3.15
N GLN A 132 13.10 0.47 1.89
CA GLN A 132 12.84 -0.90 1.43
C GLN A 132 11.41 -1.37 1.70
N GLU A 133 10.44 -0.47 1.56
CA GLU A 133 9.02 -0.79 1.73
C GLU A 133 8.53 -1.60 0.54
N GLU A 134 7.95 -2.75 0.83
CA GLU A 134 7.45 -3.63 -0.21
C GLU A 134 6.14 -3.08 -0.74
N ILE A 135 6.06 -2.83 -2.05
CA ILE A 135 4.85 -2.38 -2.73
C ILE A 135 4.60 -3.27 -3.95
N ASP A 136 3.35 -3.63 -4.18
CA ASP A 136 3.00 -4.44 -5.34
C ASP A 136 3.30 -3.70 -6.65
N VAL A 137 3.88 -4.41 -7.62
CA VAL A 137 3.95 -3.98 -9.02
C VAL A 137 3.13 -4.94 -9.86
N GLY A 138 2.29 -4.39 -10.72
CA GLY A 138 1.38 -5.11 -11.59
C GLY A 138 1.68 -4.90 -13.07
N VAL A 139 1.44 -5.94 -13.87
CA VAL A 139 1.46 -5.86 -15.35
C VAL A 139 0.15 -6.42 -15.89
N TYR A 140 -0.46 -5.71 -16.82
CA TYR A 140 -1.74 -6.04 -17.45
C TYR A 140 -1.56 -6.35 -18.93
N ASN A 141 -2.33 -7.31 -19.43
CA ASN A 141 -2.47 -7.59 -20.85
C ASN A 141 -3.63 -6.80 -21.49
N ALA A 142 -3.86 -6.99 -22.79
CA ALA A 142 -4.89 -6.27 -23.56
C ALA A 142 -6.32 -6.56 -23.09
N GLU A 143 -6.58 -7.72 -22.47
CA GLU A 143 -7.88 -8.07 -21.89
C GLU A 143 -8.12 -7.41 -20.51
N GLY A 144 -7.17 -6.62 -20.02
CA GLY A 144 -7.23 -6.04 -18.67
C GLY A 144 -6.98 -7.06 -17.57
N LYS A 145 -6.44 -8.24 -17.91
CA LYS A 145 -6.04 -9.26 -16.92
C LYS A 145 -4.66 -8.94 -16.37
N LEU A 146 -4.53 -9.07 -15.06
CA LEU A 146 -3.26 -8.99 -14.36
C LEU A 146 -2.44 -10.27 -14.66
N ILE A 147 -1.34 -10.10 -15.38
CA ILE A 147 -0.40 -11.17 -15.78
C ILE A 147 0.84 -11.23 -14.91
N TYR A 148 1.05 -10.22 -14.06
CA TYR A 148 2.07 -10.17 -13.02
C TYR A 148 1.53 -9.37 -11.83
N LEU A 149 1.73 -9.85 -10.62
CA LEU A 149 1.49 -9.12 -9.37
C LEU A 149 2.45 -9.64 -8.31
N LYS A 150 3.44 -8.84 -7.93
CA LYS A 150 4.33 -9.15 -6.82
C LYS A 150 4.83 -7.88 -6.15
N LYS A 151 5.13 -8.00 -4.86
CA LYS A 151 5.81 -6.97 -4.08
C LYS A 151 7.27 -6.83 -4.48
N HIS A 152 7.73 -5.59 -4.54
CA HIS A 152 9.14 -5.23 -4.70
C HIS A 152 9.49 -4.14 -3.68
N PRO A 153 10.73 -4.09 -3.19
CA PRO A 153 11.14 -3.07 -2.23
C PRO A 153 11.39 -1.73 -2.92
N PHE A 154 10.89 -0.65 -2.31
CA PHE A 154 11.08 0.72 -2.76
C PHE A 154 11.68 1.59 -1.65
N SER A 155 12.40 2.62 -2.05
CA SER A 155 12.94 3.66 -1.17
C SER A 155 12.66 5.01 -1.81
N ASP A 156 12.83 6.10 -1.07
CA ASP A 156 12.49 7.43 -1.59
C ASP A 156 13.20 7.76 -2.92
N GLY A 157 12.44 8.32 -3.85
CA GLY A 157 12.94 8.80 -5.13
C GLY A 157 12.72 7.84 -6.29
N ALA A 158 13.56 7.99 -7.31
CA ALA A 158 13.42 7.27 -8.57
C ALA A 158 14.09 5.88 -8.51
N SER A 159 13.40 4.87 -9.03
CA SER A 159 13.89 3.51 -9.19
C SER A 159 13.52 2.98 -10.57
N SER A 160 14.21 1.91 -10.99
CA SER A 160 13.87 1.17 -12.21
C SER A 160 13.78 -0.31 -11.91
N LEU A 161 12.78 -0.95 -12.50
CA LEU A 161 12.47 -2.36 -12.28
C LEU A 161 12.14 -3.03 -13.62
N THR A 162 12.78 -4.15 -13.90
CA THR A 162 12.48 -4.99 -15.08
C THR A 162 11.78 -6.27 -14.65
N ILE A 163 10.64 -6.56 -15.27
CA ILE A 163 9.78 -7.71 -15.02
C ILE A 163 9.64 -8.51 -16.31
N THR A 164 9.97 -9.80 -16.27
CA THR A 164 9.71 -10.71 -17.39
C THR A 164 8.29 -11.28 -17.29
N VAL A 165 7.51 -11.18 -18.36
CA VAL A 165 6.16 -11.76 -18.48
C VAL A 165 6.03 -12.64 -19.72
N ASP A 166 5.14 -13.64 -19.65
CA ASP A 166 4.94 -14.63 -20.71
C ASP A 166 3.86 -14.20 -21.73
N GLN A 167 3.27 -13.03 -21.56
CA GLN A 167 2.20 -12.49 -22.41
C GLN A 167 2.47 -11.03 -22.79
N PRO A 168 1.99 -10.56 -23.96
CA PRO A 168 2.13 -9.16 -24.35
C PRO A 168 1.49 -8.20 -23.32
N PRO A 169 2.26 -7.23 -22.79
CA PRO A 169 1.77 -6.24 -21.84
C PRO A 169 1.21 -5.01 -22.54
N ILE A 170 0.21 -4.35 -21.94
CA ILE A 170 -0.34 -3.07 -22.41
C ILE A 170 -0.22 -1.95 -21.36
N ARG A 171 -0.18 -2.31 -20.09
CA ARG A 171 -0.07 -1.39 -18.95
C ARG A 171 0.73 -2.04 -17.84
N ALA A 172 1.49 -1.25 -17.10
CA ALA A 172 2.15 -1.68 -15.88
C ALA A 172 2.15 -0.56 -14.85
N GLY A 173 2.28 -0.92 -13.56
CA GLY A 173 2.40 0.10 -12.52
C GLY A 173 2.51 -0.42 -11.10
N ILE A 174 2.52 0.52 -10.15
CA ILE A 174 2.79 0.33 -8.72
C ILE A 174 1.51 0.48 -7.91
N ASP A 175 1.41 -0.26 -6.81
CA ASP A 175 0.20 -0.41 -6.00
C ASP A 175 -1.08 -0.64 -6.84
N PRO A 176 -1.10 -1.72 -7.65
CA PRO A 176 -2.11 -1.93 -8.65
C PRO A 176 -3.53 -2.17 -8.13
N LEU A 177 -3.65 -2.42 -6.83
CA LEU A 177 -4.90 -2.74 -6.15
C LEU A 177 -5.28 -1.64 -5.15
N HIS A 178 -4.59 -0.49 -5.20
CA HIS A 178 -4.84 0.69 -4.36
C HIS A 178 -4.86 0.35 -2.86
N LYS A 179 -3.88 -0.44 -2.41
CA LYS A 179 -3.72 -0.87 -1.01
C LYS A 179 -3.16 0.24 -0.13
N LEU A 180 -2.44 1.19 -0.74
CA LEU A 180 -1.84 2.32 -0.06
C LEU A 180 -2.70 3.57 -0.26
N ILE A 181 -2.72 4.44 0.76
CA ILE A 181 -3.39 5.74 0.65
C ILE A 181 -2.49 6.66 -0.16
N ASP A 182 -2.73 6.72 -1.47
CA ASP A 182 -1.97 7.55 -2.40
C ASP A 182 -2.66 8.91 -2.66
N LYS A 183 -1.86 9.95 -2.92
CA LYS A 183 -2.34 11.29 -3.26
C LYS A 183 -2.97 11.36 -4.64
N LEU A 184 -2.43 10.64 -5.62
CA LEU A 184 -2.88 10.64 -7.00
C LEU A 184 -2.87 9.23 -7.59
N PRO A 185 -3.79 8.34 -7.18
CA PRO A 185 -3.78 6.93 -7.60
C PRO A 185 -3.84 6.68 -9.12
N ASP A 186 -4.21 7.68 -9.91
CA ASP A 186 -4.30 7.59 -11.36
C ASP A 186 -2.92 7.56 -12.05
N ASP A 187 -1.86 8.10 -11.43
CA ASP A 187 -0.50 8.11 -11.99
C ASP A 187 0.40 6.96 -11.50
N ASN A 188 -0.16 6.07 -10.67
CA ASN A 188 0.38 4.77 -10.32
C ASN A 188 0.64 3.85 -11.54
N TRP A 189 0.18 4.22 -12.74
CA TRP A 189 0.13 3.38 -13.92
C TRP A 189 0.60 4.08 -15.19
N GLY A 190 1.27 3.33 -16.07
CA GLY A 190 1.65 3.79 -17.40
C GLY A 190 1.25 2.80 -18.48
N ALA A 191 0.85 3.33 -19.64
CA ALA A 191 0.79 2.54 -20.86
C ALA A 191 2.20 2.04 -21.22
N VAL A 192 2.30 0.77 -21.58
CA VAL A 192 3.58 0.17 -21.95
C VAL A 192 3.85 0.47 -23.42
N SER A 193 4.98 1.13 -23.68
CA SER A 193 5.43 1.50 -25.03
C SER A 193 6.60 0.61 -25.47
N LYS A 194 6.87 0.51 -26.77
CA LYS A 194 8.09 -0.18 -27.21
C LYS A 194 9.31 0.59 -26.72
N ALA A 195 10.33 -0.12 -26.26
CA ALA A 195 11.63 0.51 -26.00
C ALA A 195 12.15 1.14 -27.31
N SER A 196 12.61 2.39 -27.21
CA SER A 196 13.22 3.14 -28.31
C SER A 196 14.59 2.59 -28.70
#